data_AF-A0AAT9RFF1-F1
#
_entry.id   AF-A0AAT9RFF1-F1
#
_cell.length_a   1.000
_cell.length_b   1.000
_cell.length_c   1.000
_cell.angle_alpha   90.00
_cell.angle_beta   90.00
_cell.angle_gamma   90.00
#
_symmetry.space_group_name_H-M   'P 1'
#
loop_
_entity.id
_entity.type
_entity.pdbx_description
1 polymer ?
#
loop_
_entity_poly.entity_id
_entity_poly.type
_entity_poly.pdbx_seq_one_letter_code
_entity_poly.pdbx_strand_id
1 'polypeptide(L)'
;MDKRLTLTALALLPLPLLAACGTESADDSGSGNVGSNTTKASVTEVRWKVDSLTVGGTTEQAPDGAYLKIADNGEVDGNYGCNTFGSTAAFKDDGIDFETARSTEMACGDVSMKFEENLARTLDAEKFTAETTDGRLTLTTTDGDTVELSEEKPAELYGTKWRIDSLMDHDVATSLPEAAQGKAWFTLDKKAGTLQGSLGCNEVSAKATVSDDEITLGNPRTTRKMCSDSLMAAERSLLELFKGTVEYRIDHRSITLTSENNAGIGAVADK
;
A
#
# COMPACT_ATOMS: atom_id res chain seq x y z
N MET A 1 7.06 -96.65 -19.17
CA MET A 1 7.88 -96.90 -17.98
C MET A 1 7.97 -95.61 -17.22
N ASP A 2 7.28 -95.60 -16.08
CA ASP A 2 7.19 -94.53 -15.11
C ASP A 2 8.56 -93.95 -14.72
N LYS A 3 8.57 -92.64 -14.48
CA LYS A 3 9.19 -92.04 -13.30
C LYS A 3 8.84 -90.55 -13.24
N ARG A 4 7.77 -90.24 -12.51
CA ARG A 4 7.61 -88.92 -11.88
C ARG A 4 8.62 -88.85 -10.74
N LEU A 5 9.61 -87.98 -10.86
CA LEU A 5 10.55 -87.64 -9.80
C LEU A 5 10.04 -86.38 -9.10
N THR A 6 9.44 -86.58 -7.93
CA THR A 6 9.26 -85.55 -6.91
C THR A 6 10.60 -85.32 -6.22
N LEU A 7 11.13 -84.08 -6.27
CA LEU A 7 12.23 -83.65 -5.41
C LEU A 7 11.76 -82.52 -4.50
N THR A 8 12.00 -82.74 -3.23
CA THR A 8 11.56 -81.97 -2.07
C THR A 8 12.55 -80.85 -1.74
N ALA A 9 12.01 -79.72 -1.28
CA ALA A 9 12.55 -78.77 -0.31
C ALA A 9 13.90 -78.07 -0.56
N LEU A 10 13.83 -76.75 -0.79
CA LEU A 10 14.82 -75.79 -0.30
C LEU A 10 14.08 -74.70 0.49
N ALA A 11 14.32 -74.64 1.80
CA ALA A 11 13.83 -73.59 2.68
C ALA A 11 14.66 -72.32 2.48
N LEU A 12 13.99 -71.22 2.11
CA LEU A 12 14.59 -69.88 2.02
C LEU A 12 13.98 -69.02 3.13
N LEU A 13 14.84 -68.62 4.07
CA LEU A 13 14.61 -67.60 5.09
C LEU A 13 14.40 -66.22 4.42
N PRO A 14 13.34 -65.47 4.76
CA PRO A 14 13.23 -64.08 4.34
C PRO A 14 13.99 -63.15 5.30
N LEU A 15 14.98 -62.43 4.77
CA LEU A 15 15.55 -61.23 5.41
C LEU A 15 14.50 -60.10 5.38
N PRO A 16 14.23 -59.40 6.50
CA PRO A 16 13.43 -58.19 6.47
C PRO A 16 14.30 -57.03 5.96
N LEU A 17 13.99 -56.54 4.75
CA LEU A 17 14.40 -55.21 4.28
C LEU A 17 13.71 -54.17 5.17
N LEU A 18 14.48 -53.49 6.01
CA LEU A 18 14.07 -52.25 6.66
C LEU A 18 13.86 -51.20 5.56
N ALA A 19 12.61 -51.01 5.16
CA ALA A 19 12.19 -49.84 4.41
C ALA A 19 12.33 -48.63 5.34
N ALA A 20 13.41 -47.87 5.17
CA ALA A 20 13.50 -46.51 5.67
C ALA A 20 12.57 -45.64 4.82
N CYS A 21 11.30 -45.55 5.23
CA CYS A 21 10.46 -44.44 4.82
C CYS A 21 10.97 -43.22 5.59
N GLY A 22 11.78 -42.41 4.91
CA GLY A 22 12.01 -41.03 5.31
C GLY A 22 10.65 -40.36 5.40
N THR A 23 10.30 -39.90 6.59
CA THR A 23 9.27 -38.88 6.77
C THR A 23 9.85 -37.62 6.17
N GLU A 24 9.56 -37.39 4.89
CA GLU A 24 9.52 -36.04 4.33
C GLU A 24 8.54 -35.25 5.19
N SER A 25 9.10 -34.46 6.12
CA SER A 25 8.34 -33.40 6.76
C SER A 25 7.86 -32.51 5.64
N ALA A 26 6.56 -32.57 5.36
CA ALA A 26 5.87 -31.58 4.58
C ALA A 26 6.26 -30.21 5.14
N ASP A 27 6.68 -29.32 4.23
CA ASP A 27 7.11 -27.95 4.51
C ASP A 27 6.23 -27.34 5.62
N ASP A 28 6.91 -27.07 6.74
CA ASP A 28 6.42 -26.24 7.82
C ASP A 28 6.07 -24.90 7.20
N SER A 29 4.77 -24.62 7.07
CA SER A 29 4.24 -23.29 6.83
C SER A 29 4.61 -22.45 8.04
N GLY A 30 5.86 -21.97 8.01
CA GLY A 30 6.55 -21.37 9.14
C GLY A 30 5.75 -20.20 9.67
N SER A 31 5.18 -20.40 10.86
CA SER A 31 4.88 -19.32 11.79
C SER A 31 6.22 -18.76 12.29
N GLY A 32 6.97 -18.11 11.37
CA GLY A 32 8.24 -17.47 11.67
C GLY A 32 7.97 -16.38 12.70
N ASN A 33 8.32 -16.64 13.94
CA ASN A 33 8.25 -15.66 15.01
C ASN A 33 9.29 -14.58 14.72
N VAL A 34 8.90 -13.32 14.74
CA VAL A 34 9.76 -12.18 14.34
C VAL A 34 9.95 -11.16 15.48
N GLY A 35 9.55 -11.55 16.68
CA GLY A 35 9.70 -10.79 17.91
C GLY A 35 8.76 -11.26 19.01
N SER A 36 8.53 -10.43 20.03
CA SER A 36 7.63 -10.77 21.14
C SER A 36 6.19 -10.81 20.62
N ASN A 37 5.54 -11.98 20.73
CA ASN A 37 4.12 -12.17 20.38
C ASN A 37 3.79 -11.76 18.93
N THR A 38 4.77 -11.85 18.01
CA THR A 38 4.62 -11.36 16.63
C THR A 38 5.08 -12.42 15.65
N THR A 39 4.23 -12.68 14.66
CA THR A 39 4.50 -13.63 13.57
C THR A 39 4.67 -12.87 12.26
N LYS A 40 5.30 -13.49 11.27
CA LYS A 40 5.31 -12.95 9.90
C LYS A 40 3.91 -12.56 9.42
N ALA A 41 2.92 -13.43 9.63
CA ALA A 41 1.54 -13.21 9.18
C ALA A 41 0.84 -12.02 9.86
N SER A 42 1.29 -11.56 11.04
CA SER A 42 0.73 -10.39 11.70
C SER A 42 1.33 -9.07 11.21
N VAL A 43 2.39 -9.10 10.40
CA VAL A 43 3.05 -7.91 9.85
C VAL A 43 2.96 -7.80 8.34
N THR A 44 2.79 -8.92 7.63
CA THR A 44 2.64 -8.94 6.17
C THR A 44 1.21 -8.63 5.72
N GLU A 45 1.08 -8.15 4.47
CA GLU A 45 -0.17 -7.75 3.82
C GLU A 45 -0.98 -6.65 4.53
N VAL A 46 -0.38 -6.00 5.54
CA VAL A 46 -0.94 -4.84 6.24
C VAL A 46 -0.25 -3.57 5.77
N ARG A 47 -1.04 -2.51 5.50
CA ARG A 47 -0.49 -1.18 5.28
C ARG A 47 -0.27 -0.50 6.63
N TRP A 48 1.00 -0.38 7.02
CA TRP A 48 1.41 0.26 8.25
C TRP A 48 1.68 1.74 7.99
N LYS A 49 0.84 2.61 8.52
CA LYS A 49 1.12 4.05 8.55
C LYS A 49 2.19 4.31 9.60
N VAL A 50 3.25 5.00 9.21
CA VAL A 50 4.30 5.42 10.16
C VAL A 50 3.72 6.54 11.02
N ASP A 51 3.70 6.35 12.34
CA ASP A 51 3.25 7.37 13.29
C ASP A 51 4.42 8.24 13.74
N SER A 52 5.54 7.61 14.13
CA SER A 52 6.73 8.32 14.61
C SER A 52 8.00 7.49 14.53
N LEU A 53 9.13 8.18 14.58
CA LEU A 53 10.47 7.61 14.64
C LEU A 53 11.18 8.14 15.88
N THR A 54 11.83 7.28 16.65
CA THR A 54 12.69 7.67 17.78
C THR A 54 14.12 7.23 17.51
N VAL A 55 15.04 8.18 17.39
CA VAL A 55 16.48 7.93 17.18
C VAL A 55 17.28 8.57 18.31
N GLY A 56 18.10 7.77 19.00
CA GLY A 56 18.94 8.24 20.11
C GLY A 56 18.13 8.94 21.23
N GLY A 57 16.89 8.48 21.46
CA GLY A 57 15.97 9.05 22.44
C GLY A 57 15.23 10.33 22.01
N THR A 58 15.40 10.79 20.76
CA THR A 58 14.64 11.92 20.21
C THR A 58 13.54 11.40 19.30
N THR A 59 12.29 11.72 19.60
CA THR A 59 11.12 11.32 18.79
C THR A 59 10.72 12.41 17.80
N GLU A 60 10.58 12.02 16.53
CA GLU A 60 10.08 12.84 15.42
C GLU A 60 8.73 12.26 14.93
N GLN A 61 7.75 13.13 14.69
CA GLN A 61 6.45 12.70 14.15
C GLN A 61 6.54 12.54 12.63
N ALA A 62 5.90 11.51 12.11
CA ALA A 62 5.92 11.24 10.69
C ALA A 62 5.09 12.28 9.90
N PRO A 63 5.58 12.73 8.73
CA PRO A 63 4.76 13.49 7.78
C PRO A 63 3.59 12.65 7.27
N ASP A 64 2.58 13.36 6.78
CA ASP A 64 1.39 12.75 6.18
C ASP A 64 1.75 11.84 5.01
N GLY A 65 1.12 10.67 4.96
CA GLY A 65 1.35 9.72 3.87
C GLY A 65 2.61 8.89 4.02
N ALA A 66 3.34 8.97 5.15
CA ALA A 66 4.39 8.02 5.46
C ALA A 66 3.80 6.64 5.78
N TYR A 67 4.21 5.60 5.06
CA TYR A 67 3.74 4.23 5.26
C TYR A 67 4.77 3.21 4.75
N LEU A 68 4.60 1.96 5.18
CA LEU A 68 5.20 0.80 4.54
C LEU A 68 4.21 -0.36 4.51
N LYS A 69 4.34 -1.22 3.50
CA LYS A 69 3.64 -2.49 3.38
C LYS A 69 4.69 -3.55 3.09
N ILE A 70 4.64 -4.66 3.82
CA ILE A 70 5.47 -5.84 3.56
C ILE A 70 4.57 -6.90 2.95
N ALA A 71 4.85 -7.33 1.73
CA ALA A 71 4.14 -8.42 1.09
C ALA A 71 4.56 -9.78 1.65
N ASP A 72 3.75 -10.81 1.46
CA ASP A 72 4.05 -12.17 1.95
C ASP A 72 5.36 -12.75 1.38
N ASN A 73 5.75 -12.33 0.17
CA ASN A 73 7.02 -12.70 -0.46
C ASN A 73 8.24 -11.92 0.10
N GLY A 74 8.01 -10.96 0.99
CA GLY A 74 9.03 -10.08 1.56
C GLY A 74 9.24 -8.77 0.80
N GLU A 75 8.58 -8.52 -0.33
CA GLU A 75 8.67 -7.22 -1.01
C GLU A 75 8.14 -6.10 -0.12
N VAL A 76 8.85 -4.98 -0.06
CA VAL A 76 8.46 -3.83 0.76
C VAL A 76 8.22 -2.64 -0.14
N ASP A 77 7.00 -2.11 -0.09
CA ASP A 77 6.62 -0.86 -0.73
C ASP A 77 6.28 0.17 0.32
N GLY A 78 6.74 1.41 0.13
CA GLY A 78 6.44 2.46 1.09
C GLY A 78 6.61 3.87 0.55
N ASN A 79 6.33 4.82 1.44
CA ASN A 79 6.57 6.23 1.22
C ASN A 79 7.10 6.83 2.53
N TYR A 80 8.14 7.65 2.46
CA TYR A 80 8.72 8.35 3.60
C TYR A 80 7.94 9.62 4.01
N GLY A 81 6.84 9.89 3.31
CA GLY A 81 5.99 11.09 3.34
C GLY A 81 6.32 12.11 2.24
N CYS A 82 7.50 12.01 1.63
CA CYS A 82 7.86 12.74 0.42
C CYS A 82 8.13 11.74 -0.70
N ASN A 83 9.22 10.98 -0.60
CA ASN A 83 9.61 10.01 -1.60
C ASN A 83 9.00 8.64 -1.38
N THR A 84 8.67 7.96 -2.48
CA THR A 84 8.37 6.53 -2.44
C THR A 84 9.67 5.75 -2.31
N PHE A 85 9.58 4.57 -1.70
CA PHE A 85 10.70 3.65 -1.59
C PHE A 85 10.25 2.20 -1.79
N GLY A 86 11.19 1.39 -2.25
CA GLY A 86 11.07 -0.06 -2.35
C GLY A 86 12.27 -0.76 -1.72
N SER A 87 12.03 -1.87 -1.02
CA SER A 87 13.03 -2.71 -0.34
C SER A 87 12.57 -4.18 -0.35
N THR A 88 13.35 -5.06 0.30
CA THR A 88 12.97 -6.44 0.60
C THR A 88 13.16 -6.67 2.10
N ALA A 89 12.25 -7.40 2.73
CA ALA A 89 12.32 -7.85 4.11
C ALA A 89 12.60 -9.35 4.18
N ALA A 90 13.68 -9.72 4.85
CA ALA A 90 13.98 -11.09 5.24
C ALA A 90 13.46 -11.35 6.66
N PHE A 91 12.63 -12.38 6.80
CA PHE A 91 12.13 -12.83 8.10
C PHE A 91 13.05 -13.90 8.67
N LYS A 92 13.60 -13.65 9.86
CA LYS A 92 14.44 -14.57 10.64
C LYS A 92 13.74 -14.89 11.95
N ASP A 93 14.13 -15.97 12.63
CA ASP A 93 13.50 -16.45 13.88
C ASP A 93 13.50 -15.43 15.03
N ASP A 94 14.29 -14.36 14.88
CA ASP A 94 14.53 -13.35 15.89
C ASP A 94 14.33 -11.91 15.39
N GLY A 95 13.77 -11.70 14.18
CA GLY A 95 13.53 -10.36 13.67
C GLY A 95 13.20 -10.23 12.17
N ILE A 96 13.10 -8.97 11.76
CA ILE A 96 12.93 -8.54 10.37
C ILE A 96 14.20 -7.79 9.97
N ASP A 97 14.78 -8.15 8.84
CA ASP A 97 15.97 -7.51 8.26
C ASP A 97 15.57 -6.90 6.92
N PHE A 98 15.72 -5.58 6.77
CA PHE A 98 15.39 -4.88 5.53
C PHE A 98 16.65 -4.68 4.71
N GLU A 99 16.57 -5.02 3.42
CA GLU A 99 17.63 -4.65 2.48
C GLU A 99 17.63 -3.14 2.23
N THR A 100 18.77 -2.61 1.78
CA THR A 100 18.90 -1.20 1.44
C THR A 100 17.81 -0.77 0.46
N ALA A 101 17.00 0.19 0.90
CA ALA A 101 15.91 0.71 0.11
C ALA A 101 16.40 1.52 -1.10
N ARG A 102 15.63 1.46 -2.19
CA ARG A 102 15.72 2.43 -3.30
C ARG A 102 14.58 3.41 -3.17
N SER A 103 14.85 4.70 -3.40
CA SER A 103 13.83 5.74 -3.31
C SER A 103 13.80 6.64 -4.54
N THR A 104 12.71 7.37 -4.70
CA THR A 104 12.67 8.54 -5.58
C THR A 104 13.46 9.71 -4.95
N GLU A 105 13.76 10.73 -5.75
CA GLU A 105 14.52 11.92 -5.32
C GLU A 105 13.73 13.23 -5.58
N MET A 106 12.49 13.28 -5.11
CA MET A 106 11.69 14.50 -5.07
C MET A 106 12.18 15.42 -3.97
N ALA A 107 12.22 16.72 -4.28
CA ALA A 107 12.54 17.76 -3.32
C ALA A 107 11.27 18.23 -2.61
N CYS A 108 11.13 17.91 -1.33
CA CYS A 108 10.11 18.44 -0.45
C CYS A 108 10.69 19.49 0.52
N GLY A 109 9.87 19.97 1.47
CA GLY A 109 10.35 20.87 2.53
C GLY A 109 11.32 20.18 3.49
N ASP A 110 12.21 20.97 4.10
CA ASP A 110 13.31 20.49 4.97
C ASP A 110 12.86 19.53 6.07
N VAL A 111 11.66 19.74 6.65
CA VAL A 111 11.12 18.86 7.70
C VAL A 111 10.84 17.46 7.18
N SER A 112 10.21 17.35 6.00
CA SER A 112 9.92 16.05 5.38
C SER A 112 11.20 15.35 4.91
N MET A 113 12.12 16.11 4.31
CA MET A 113 13.41 15.57 3.85
C MET A 113 14.24 15.03 5.02
N LYS A 114 14.30 15.76 6.14
CA LYS A 114 15.02 15.30 7.33
C LYS A 114 14.39 14.03 7.93
N PHE A 115 13.06 13.98 8.01
CA PHE A 115 12.38 12.78 8.50
C PHE A 115 12.66 11.57 7.58
N GLU A 116 12.60 11.78 6.27
CA GLU A 116 12.94 10.77 5.27
C GLU A 116 14.35 10.23 5.44
N GLU A 117 15.36 11.10 5.57
CA GLU A 117 16.76 10.70 5.79
C GLU A 117 16.91 9.85 7.07
N ASN A 118 16.27 10.28 8.17
CA ASN A 118 16.32 9.57 9.44
C ASN A 118 15.63 8.21 9.36
N LEU A 119 14.45 8.13 8.75
CA LEU A 119 13.70 6.87 8.61
C LEU A 119 14.41 5.90 7.66
N ALA A 120 14.90 6.37 6.51
CA ALA A 120 15.67 5.55 5.56
C ALA A 120 16.92 4.96 6.23
N ARG A 121 17.67 5.79 6.97
CA ARG A 121 18.84 5.32 7.73
C ARG A 121 18.47 4.30 8.80
N THR A 122 17.34 4.51 9.49
CA THR A 122 16.88 3.58 10.52
C THR A 122 16.52 2.24 9.89
N LEU A 123 15.76 2.25 8.79
CA LEU A 123 15.36 1.02 8.07
C LEU A 123 16.55 0.26 7.45
N ASP A 124 17.67 0.93 7.15
CA ASP A 124 18.92 0.28 6.69
C ASP A 124 19.70 -0.41 7.84
N ALA A 125 19.16 -0.41 9.07
CA ALA A 125 19.74 -1.19 10.17
C ALA A 125 19.62 -2.70 9.92
N GLU A 126 20.64 -3.45 10.31
CA GLU A 126 20.77 -4.89 10.01
C GLU A 126 19.64 -5.77 10.57
N LYS A 127 18.92 -5.31 11.60
CA LYS A 127 17.90 -6.11 12.26
C LYS A 127 16.94 -5.32 13.12
N PHE A 128 15.66 -5.66 12.98
CA PHE A 128 14.56 -5.20 13.83
C PHE A 128 13.94 -6.35 14.61
N THR A 129 13.56 -6.07 15.85
CA THR A 129 12.54 -6.85 16.56
C THR A 129 11.18 -6.22 16.32
N ALA A 130 10.16 -7.04 16.08
CA ALA A 130 8.80 -6.58 15.84
C ALA A 130 7.88 -6.95 17.02
N GLU A 131 7.09 -5.97 17.47
CA GLU A 131 6.04 -6.17 18.46
C GLU A 131 4.71 -5.67 17.91
N THR A 132 3.70 -6.55 17.89
CA THR A 132 2.34 -6.22 17.44
C THR A 132 1.36 -6.26 18.59
N THR A 133 0.54 -5.22 18.72
CA THR A 133 -0.51 -5.12 19.76
C THR A 133 -1.63 -4.21 19.27
N ASP A 134 -2.87 -4.70 19.25
CA ASP A 134 -4.08 -3.92 18.95
C ASP A 134 -4.00 -3.03 17.69
N GLY A 135 -3.52 -3.59 16.58
CA GLY A 135 -3.37 -2.85 15.32
C GLY A 135 -2.22 -1.84 15.33
N ARG A 136 -1.26 -2.00 16.24
CA ARG A 136 0.03 -1.30 16.24
C ARG A 136 1.16 -2.27 15.95
N LEU A 137 2.18 -1.75 15.30
CA LEU A 137 3.46 -2.41 15.09
C LEU A 137 4.55 -1.48 15.59
N THR A 138 5.42 -1.99 16.45
CA THR A 138 6.65 -1.32 16.85
C THR A 138 7.82 -2.11 16.28
N LEU A 139 8.66 -1.44 15.50
CA LEU A 139 9.92 -1.99 15.01
C LEU A 139 11.05 -1.38 15.83
N THR A 140 11.87 -2.22 16.46
CA THR A 140 12.98 -1.78 17.33
C THR A 140 14.32 -2.30 16.81
N THR A 141 15.27 -1.41 16.54
CA THR A 141 16.64 -1.77 16.15
C THR A 141 17.42 -2.36 17.32
N THR A 142 18.57 -2.97 17.05
CA THR A 142 19.48 -3.47 18.10
C THR A 142 20.01 -2.38 19.01
N ASP A 143 20.09 -1.14 18.51
CA ASP A 143 20.58 0.04 19.24
C ASP A 143 19.47 0.72 20.06
N GLY A 144 18.22 0.26 19.93
CA GLY A 144 17.07 0.74 20.68
C GLY A 144 16.30 1.90 20.01
N ASP A 145 16.60 2.20 18.75
CA ASP A 145 15.80 3.14 17.96
C ASP A 145 14.47 2.47 17.58
N THR A 146 13.37 3.23 17.59
CA THR A 146 12.02 2.68 17.36
C THR A 146 11.28 3.37 16.23
N VAL A 147 10.58 2.58 15.42
CA VAL A 147 9.56 3.04 14.48
C VAL A 147 8.21 2.59 15.01
N GLU A 148 7.34 3.54 15.31
CA GLU A 148 5.97 3.27 15.75
C GLU A 148 5.04 3.36 14.56
N LEU A 149 4.23 2.32 14.35
CA LEU A 149 3.30 2.23 13.24
C LEU A 149 1.90 1.83 13.71
N SER A 150 0.90 2.25 12.94
CA SER A 150 -0.48 1.82 13.11
C SER A 150 -1.04 1.24 11.81
N GLU A 151 -1.89 0.23 11.95
CA GLU A 151 -2.66 -0.32 10.85
C GLU A 151 -3.52 0.80 10.25
N GLU A 152 -3.31 1.07 8.97
CA GLU A 152 -4.12 1.99 8.23
C GLU A 152 -5.24 1.22 7.54
N LYS A 153 -6.48 1.72 7.64
CA LYS A 153 -7.61 1.13 6.91
C LYS A 153 -7.77 1.82 5.55
N PRO A 154 -8.21 1.10 4.51
CA PRO A 154 -8.57 1.70 3.25
C PRO A 154 -9.62 2.80 3.44
N ALA A 155 -9.48 3.91 2.71
CA ALA A 155 -10.46 4.98 2.69
C ALA A 155 -11.75 4.49 2.04
N GLU A 156 -12.88 4.87 2.62
CA GLU A 156 -14.19 4.59 2.02
C GLU A 156 -14.40 5.50 0.80
N LEU A 157 -15.04 4.99 -0.25
CA LEU A 157 -15.38 5.81 -1.42
C LEU A 157 -16.28 7.00 -1.04
N TYR A 158 -17.29 6.72 -0.22
CA TYR A 158 -18.31 7.69 0.19
C TYR A 158 -17.90 8.43 1.46
N GLY A 159 -18.30 9.69 1.58
CA GLY A 159 -18.00 10.52 2.76
C GLY A 159 -16.55 10.97 2.89
N THR A 160 -15.61 10.30 2.20
CA THR A 160 -14.23 10.74 2.09
C THR A 160 -14.12 11.97 1.20
N LYS A 161 -13.39 12.97 1.69
CA LYS A 161 -12.94 14.10 0.88
C LYS A 161 -11.67 13.69 0.16
N TRP A 162 -11.75 13.56 -1.15
CA TRP A 162 -10.63 13.20 -2.02
C TRP A 162 -9.99 14.46 -2.56
N ARG A 163 -8.74 14.74 -2.17
CA ARG A 163 -7.94 15.86 -2.68
C ARG A 163 -7.26 15.44 -3.97
N ILE A 164 -7.59 16.13 -5.05
CA ILE A 164 -7.00 15.88 -6.37
C ILE A 164 -5.57 16.42 -6.36
N ASP A 165 -4.62 15.64 -6.86
CA ASP A 165 -3.20 16.03 -6.95
C ASP A 165 -2.62 15.90 -8.36
N SER A 166 -3.26 15.11 -9.22
CA SER A 166 -2.77 14.82 -10.56
C SER A 166 -3.89 14.74 -11.58
N LEU A 167 -3.57 15.17 -12.79
CA LEU A 167 -4.36 14.93 -14.00
C LEU A 167 -3.70 13.81 -14.77
N MET A 168 -4.51 12.90 -15.32
CA MET A 168 -4.04 11.80 -16.15
C MET A 168 -4.46 12.04 -17.60
N ASP A 169 -3.54 11.84 -18.52
CA ASP A 169 -3.81 11.73 -19.95
C ASP A 169 -3.14 10.45 -20.45
N HIS A 170 -3.97 9.44 -20.73
CA HIS A 170 -3.52 8.07 -21.00
C HIS A 170 -2.67 7.57 -19.82
N ASP A 171 -1.44 7.14 -20.09
CA ASP A 171 -0.53 6.58 -19.09
C ASP A 171 0.34 7.65 -18.41
N VAL A 172 0.08 8.94 -18.66
CA VAL A 172 0.89 10.04 -18.14
C VAL A 172 0.14 10.79 -17.06
N ALA A 173 0.65 10.73 -15.84
CA ALA A 173 0.19 11.56 -14.73
C ALA A 173 1.00 12.86 -14.67
N THR A 174 0.31 13.99 -14.56
CA THR A 174 0.91 15.33 -14.39
C THR A 174 0.33 15.99 -13.15
N SER A 175 1.19 16.52 -12.29
CA SER A 175 0.75 17.25 -11.09
C SER A 175 -0.10 18.47 -11.45
N LEU A 176 -1.03 18.80 -10.56
CA LEU A 176 -1.80 20.03 -10.69
C LEU A 176 -0.89 21.27 -10.66
N PRO A 177 -1.27 22.37 -11.36
CA PRO A 177 -0.60 23.65 -11.21
C PRO A 177 -0.54 24.07 -9.74
N GLU A 178 0.55 24.69 -9.30
CA GLU A 178 0.76 25.14 -7.91
C GLU A 178 -0.46 25.91 -7.36
N ALA A 179 -1.07 26.77 -8.18
CA ALA A 179 -2.24 27.54 -7.80
C ALA A 179 -3.47 26.68 -7.44
N ALA A 180 -3.58 25.45 -7.96
CA ALA A 180 -4.66 24.49 -7.73
C ALA A 180 -4.35 23.45 -6.65
N GLN A 181 -3.07 23.28 -6.29
CA GLN A 181 -2.65 22.29 -5.30
C GLN A 181 -3.34 22.56 -3.95
N GLY A 182 -3.91 21.51 -3.36
CA GLY A 182 -4.68 21.61 -2.12
C GLY A 182 -6.08 22.22 -2.24
N LYS A 183 -6.46 22.74 -3.42
CA LYS A 183 -7.76 23.39 -3.63
C LYS A 183 -8.71 22.55 -4.47
N ALA A 184 -8.21 21.64 -5.29
CA ALA A 184 -9.02 20.71 -6.04
C ALA A 184 -9.38 19.48 -5.17
N TRP A 185 -10.67 19.21 -5.00
CA TRP A 185 -11.15 18.08 -4.19
C TRP A 185 -12.57 17.69 -4.58
N PHE A 186 -13.00 16.48 -4.22
CA PHE A 186 -14.38 16.04 -4.33
C PHE A 186 -14.79 15.12 -3.17
N THR A 187 -16.10 14.93 -3.01
CA THR A 187 -16.74 14.02 -2.06
C THR A 187 -17.91 13.35 -2.76
N LEU A 188 -18.17 12.08 -2.44
CA LEU A 188 -19.33 11.34 -2.91
C LEU A 188 -20.30 11.12 -1.75
N ASP A 189 -21.56 11.54 -1.93
CA ASP A 189 -22.63 11.32 -0.96
C ASP A 189 -23.54 10.18 -1.43
N LYS A 190 -23.56 9.08 -0.65
CA LYS A 190 -24.35 7.88 -0.94
C LYS A 190 -25.86 8.12 -0.87
N LYS A 191 -26.31 8.98 0.05
CA LYS A 191 -27.74 9.22 0.29
C LYS A 191 -28.32 10.18 -0.73
N ALA A 192 -27.56 11.23 -1.07
CA ALA A 192 -27.95 12.23 -2.05
C ALA A 192 -27.72 11.74 -3.49
N GLY A 193 -26.79 10.80 -3.72
CA GLY A 193 -26.41 10.35 -5.05
C GLY A 193 -25.70 11.45 -5.84
N THR A 194 -24.79 12.16 -5.18
CA THR A 194 -24.14 13.35 -5.73
C THR A 194 -22.64 13.37 -5.47
N LEU A 195 -21.90 13.89 -6.45
CA LEU A 195 -20.54 14.36 -6.28
C LEU A 195 -20.57 15.86 -5.98
N GLN A 196 -19.82 16.29 -4.98
CA GLN A 196 -19.62 17.71 -4.62
C GLN A 196 -18.12 17.97 -4.48
N GLY A 197 -17.64 19.12 -4.92
CA GLY A 197 -16.23 19.42 -4.86
C GLY A 197 -15.85 20.80 -5.32
N SER A 198 -14.54 21.01 -5.42
CA SER A 198 -13.93 22.19 -6.01
C SER A 198 -12.93 21.76 -7.07
N LEU A 199 -12.93 22.43 -8.22
CA LEU A 199 -12.00 22.20 -9.32
C LEU A 199 -10.80 23.15 -9.23
N GLY A 200 -10.40 23.52 -8.02
CA GLY A 200 -9.31 24.46 -7.70
C GLY A 200 -9.74 25.93 -7.65
N CYS A 201 -10.59 26.37 -8.58
CA CYS A 201 -11.15 27.74 -8.62
C CYS A 201 -12.65 27.77 -8.36
N ASN A 202 -13.38 26.92 -9.08
CA ASN A 202 -14.83 26.87 -9.09
C ASN A 202 -15.34 25.65 -8.33
N GLU A 203 -16.44 25.83 -7.61
CA GLU A 203 -17.16 24.73 -6.99
C GLU A 203 -17.92 23.95 -8.06
N VAL A 204 -18.04 22.64 -7.89
CA VAL A 204 -18.74 21.72 -8.77
C VAL A 204 -19.72 20.85 -7.98
N SER A 205 -20.87 20.57 -8.57
CA SER A 205 -21.79 19.54 -8.10
C SER A 205 -22.40 18.80 -9.28
N ALA A 206 -22.57 17.49 -9.14
CA ALA A 206 -23.21 16.65 -10.15
C ALA A 206 -23.95 15.48 -9.50
N LYS A 207 -24.88 14.88 -10.24
CA LYS A 207 -25.36 13.54 -9.89
C LYS A 207 -24.22 12.54 -10.06
N ALA A 208 -24.12 11.58 -9.16
CA ALA A 208 -23.15 10.50 -9.23
C ALA A 208 -23.85 9.19 -8.88
N THR A 209 -23.79 8.23 -9.82
CA THR A 209 -24.31 6.88 -9.61
C THR A 209 -23.13 5.93 -9.63
N VAL A 210 -22.90 5.23 -8.53
CA VAL A 210 -21.78 4.30 -8.37
C VAL A 210 -22.29 2.88 -8.58
N SER A 211 -21.61 2.14 -9.45
CA SER A 211 -21.66 0.68 -9.61
C SER A 211 -20.35 0.07 -9.06
N ASP A 212 -20.16 -1.24 -9.20
CA ASP A 212 -19.06 -1.96 -8.53
C ASP A 212 -17.68 -1.30 -8.74
N ASP A 213 -17.31 -0.97 -9.97
CA ASP A 213 -16.02 -0.37 -10.37
C ASP A 213 -16.15 0.91 -11.20
N GLU A 214 -17.37 1.41 -11.38
CA GLU A 214 -17.66 2.58 -12.21
C GLU A 214 -18.47 3.65 -11.46
N ILE A 215 -18.30 4.91 -11.89
CA ILE A 215 -19.08 6.06 -11.44
C ILE A 215 -19.63 6.77 -12.67
N THR A 216 -20.93 6.73 -12.86
CA THR A 216 -21.60 7.56 -13.87
C THR A 216 -21.84 8.96 -13.32
N LEU A 217 -21.17 9.95 -13.91
CA LEU A 217 -21.29 11.35 -13.56
C LEU A 217 -22.31 12.05 -14.48
N GLY A 218 -23.26 12.75 -13.87
CA GLY A 218 -24.21 13.58 -14.60
C GLY A 218 -23.63 14.94 -14.97
N ASN A 219 -24.40 15.74 -15.71
CA ASN A 219 -24.00 17.10 -16.09
C ASN A 219 -23.60 17.94 -14.86
N PRO A 220 -22.41 18.56 -14.87
CA PRO A 220 -21.93 19.33 -13.74
C PRO A 220 -22.61 20.69 -13.68
N ARG A 221 -22.87 21.15 -12.46
CA ARG A 221 -23.17 22.54 -12.15
C ARG A 221 -21.93 23.16 -11.53
N THR A 222 -21.40 24.20 -12.16
CA THR A 222 -20.22 24.93 -11.67
C THR A 222 -20.53 26.37 -11.32
N THR A 223 -19.75 26.94 -10.40
CA THR A 223 -19.65 28.39 -10.26
C THR A 223 -18.89 28.99 -11.45
N ARG A 224 -18.96 30.31 -11.64
CA ARG A 224 -18.26 31.03 -12.71
C ARG A 224 -17.41 32.17 -12.17
N LYS A 225 -16.44 31.84 -11.33
CA LYS A 225 -15.41 32.78 -10.87
C LYS A 225 -14.35 32.95 -11.96
N MET A 226 -13.77 34.14 -12.03
CA MET A 226 -12.63 34.42 -12.89
C MET A 226 -11.34 34.10 -12.12
N CYS A 227 -10.50 33.23 -12.69
CA CYS A 227 -9.24 32.78 -12.10
C CYS A 227 -8.10 32.87 -13.11
N SER A 228 -6.87 32.59 -12.68
CA SER A 228 -5.72 32.53 -13.58
C SER A 228 -5.92 31.48 -14.68
N ASP A 229 -5.25 31.68 -15.82
CA ASP A 229 -5.35 30.77 -16.96
C ASP A 229 -4.97 29.33 -16.59
N SER A 230 -4.00 29.15 -15.70
CA SER A 230 -3.57 27.84 -15.19
C SER A 230 -4.68 27.12 -14.42
N LEU A 231 -5.43 27.83 -13.58
CA LEU A 231 -6.58 27.28 -12.84
C LEU A 231 -7.73 26.93 -13.78
N MET A 232 -8.01 27.81 -14.75
CA MET A 232 -9.05 27.58 -15.73
C MET A 232 -8.72 26.42 -16.69
N ALA A 233 -7.44 26.20 -16.99
CA ALA A 233 -6.99 25.05 -17.76
C ALA A 233 -7.18 23.73 -16.99
N ALA A 234 -6.75 23.68 -15.72
CA ALA A 234 -6.97 22.53 -14.86
C ALA A 234 -8.47 22.22 -14.69
N GLU A 235 -9.30 23.26 -14.47
CA GLU A 235 -10.76 23.10 -14.37
C GLU A 235 -11.35 22.46 -15.63
N ARG A 236 -10.93 22.89 -16.82
CA ARG A 236 -11.41 22.29 -18.09
C ARG A 236 -11.05 20.81 -18.18
N SER A 237 -9.82 20.43 -17.84
CA SER A 237 -9.41 19.02 -17.84
C SER A 237 -10.23 18.19 -16.85
N LEU A 238 -10.50 18.72 -15.65
CA LEU A 238 -11.33 18.03 -14.66
C LEU A 238 -12.79 17.89 -15.09
N LEU A 239 -13.32 18.84 -15.85
CA LEU A 239 -14.69 18.78 -16.37
C LEU A 239 -14.91 17.68 -17.41
N GLU A 240 -13.85 17.16 -18.02
CA GLU A 240 -13.94 16.04 -18.97
C GLU A 240 -14.48 14.77 -18.31
N LEU A 241 -14.23 14.55 -17.02
CA LEU A 241 -14.75 13.41 -16.26
C LEU A 241 -16.29 13.39 -16.21
N PHE A 242 -16.92 14.56 -16.25
CA PHE A 242 -18.38 14.69 -16.15
C PHE A 242 -19.11 14.47 -17.49
N LYS A 243 -18.39 14.03 -18.53
CA LYS A 243 -18.98 13.72 -19.85
C LYS A 243 -19.58 12.31 -19.92
N GLY A 244 -19.37 11.47 -18.90
CA GLY A 244 -19.90 10.11 -18.91
C GLY A 244 -19.55 9.31 -17.66
N THR A 245 -19.24 8.04 -17.89
CA THR A 245 -18.82 7.09 -16.85
C THR A 245 -17.31 7.12 -16.70
N VAL A 246 -16.85 7.01 -15.46
CA VAL A 246 -15.44 6.82 -15.12
C VAL A 246 -15.28 5.51 -14.37
N GLU A 247 -14.26 4.74 -14.72
CA GLU A 247 -13.77 3.65 -13.87
C GLU A 247 -13.10 4.26 -12.64
N TYR A 248 -13.28 3.66 -11.47
CA TYR A 248 -12.59 4.07 -10.26
C TYR A 248 -11.80 2.92 -9.64
N ARG A 249 -10.61 3.24 -9.13
CA ARG A 249 -9.79 2.30 -8.37
C ARG A 249 -9.34 2.97 -7.08
N ILE A 250 -9.70 2.39 -5.95
CA ILE A 250 -9.15 2.79 -4.65
C ILE A 250 -7.97 1.89 -4.34
N ASP A 251 -6.81 2.51 -4.15
CA ASP A 251 -5.64 1.87 -3.56
C ASP A 251 -5.38 2.50 -2.20
N HIS A 252 -5.99 1.88 -1.20
CA HIS A 252 -5.91 2.30 0.20
C HIS A 252 -6.36 3.75 0.45
N ARG A 253 -5.44 4.72 0.36
CA ARG A 253 -5.71 6.15 0.56
C ARG A 253 -5.71 6.94 -0.75
N SER A 254 -5.37 6.33 -1.89
CA SER A 254 -5.47 6.96 -3.20
C SER A 254 -6.71 6.46 -3.95
N ILE A 255 -7.23 7.31 -4.82
CA ILE A 255 -8.25 6.96 -5.79
C ILE A 255 -7.81 7.47 -7.16
N THR A 256 -7.97 6.64 -8.17
CA THR A 256 -7.88 7.06 -9.56
C THR A 256 -9.26 7.02 -10.18
N LEU A 257 -9.61 8.05 -10.96
CA LEU A 257 -10.80 8.06 -11.81
C LEU A 257 -10.35 8.15 -13.26
N THR A 258 -10.81 7.23 -14.12
CA THR A 258 -10.40 7.16 -15.53
C THR A 258 -11.63 7.14 -16.41
N SER A 259 -11.73 8.08 -17.35
CA SER A 259 -12.81 8.12 -18.34
C SER A 259 -12.52 7.20 -19.53
N GLU A 260 -13.55 6.94 -20.35
CA GLU A 260 -13.44 6.14 -21.59
C GLU A 260 -12.39 6.68 -22.59
N ASN A 261 -12.02 7.96 -22.51
CA ASN A 261 -11.00 8.57 -23.36
C ASN A 261 -9.58 8.48 -22.75
N ASN A 262 -9.40 7.70 -21.69
CA ASN A 262 -8.19 7.61 -20.87
C ASN A 262 -7.73 8.94 -20.24
N ALA A 263 -8.58 9.96 -20.23
CA ALA A 263 -8.37 11.13 -19.38
C ALA A 263 -8.82 10.79 -17.96
N GLY A 264 -8.09 11.22 -16.95
CA GLY A 264 -8.35 10.83 -15.58
C GLY A 264 -7.80 11.80 -14.54
N ILE A 265 -7.96 11.40 -13.27
CA ILE A 265 -7.33 12.07 -12.13
C ILE A 265 -6.75 11.06 -11.16
N GLY A 266 -5.72 11.49 -10.45
CA GLY A 266 -5.34 10.92 -9.16
C GLY A 266 -5.78 11.86 -8.04
N ALA A 267 -6.28 11.27 -6.97
CA ALA A 267 -6.59 11.96 -5.75
C ALA A 267 -6.21 11.13 -4.54
N VAL A 268 -5.94 11.79 -3.43
CA VAL A 268 -5.66 11.16 -2.14
C VAL A 268 -6.71 11.59 -1.14
N ALA A 269 -7.13 10.67 -0.28
CA ALA A 269 -8.06 10.98 0.78
C ALA A 269 -7.44 12.04 1.71
N ASP A 270 -8.24 13.07 2.01
CA ASP A 270 -7.93 14.12 2.98
C ASP A 270 -8.04 13.53 4.40
N LYS A 271 -7.34 14.13 5.36
CA LYS A 271 -7.36 13.67 6.76
C LYS A 271 -8.64 14.04 7.48
#